data_AF-A0A0Z8YQG9-F1
#
_entry.id   AF-A0A0Z8YQG9-F1
#
_cell.length_a   1.000
_cell.length_b   1.000
_cell.length_c   1.000
_cell.angle_alpha   90.00
_cell.angle_beta   90.00
_cell.angle_gamma   90.00
#
_symmetry.space_group_name_H-M   'P 1'
#
loop_
_entity.id
_entity.type
_entity.pdbx_description
1 polymer ?
#
loop_
_entity_poly.entity_id
_entity_poly.type
_entity_poly.pdbx_seq_one_letter_code
_entity_poly.pdbx_strand_id
1 'polypeptide(L)'
;MTKIFYDRRPKESIELVESKDVTYIQIEVTNSNFKNSKVNKDIIEKEIKERLSEYKNKQNLTVRYSGNYDKSSKSWRSWHSVDFKLNEDCKNLNSIDLNDIKLTNLSYAFITKVSQNFQTLVFSTEEFAKLLQKKIEKESYTIYQNSQQKYFVKFNFYFSGILQPKKNEASSDKISITSNVTIKPNKNIHPA
;
A
#
# COMPACT_ATOMS: atom_id res chain seq x y z
N MET A 1 -7.97 17.85 2.47
CA MET A 1 -8.26 17.46 1.07
C MET A 1 -8.07 15.95 0.99
N THR A 2 -9.10 15.18 0.68
CA THR A 2 -9.02 13.70 0.60
C THR A 2 -8.33 13.31 -0.70
N LYS A 3 -7.27 12.51 -0.66
CA LYS A 3 -6.62 12.02 -1.88
C LYS A 3 -7.44 10.90 -2.51
N ILE A 4 -7.41 10.88 -3.84
CA ILE A 4 -8.03 9.83 -4.65
C ILE A 4 -6.93 9.09 -5.38
N PHE A 5 -6.96 7.77 -5.26
CA PHE A 5 -6.12 6.83 -6.00
C PHE A 5 -7.00 5.98 -6.92
N TYR A 6 -6.38 5.38 -7.91
CA TYR A 6 -7.07 4.52 -8.86
C TYR A 6 -6.27 3.25 -9.08
N ASP A 7 -6.94 2.10 -9.02
CA ASP A 7 -6.47 0.88 -9.66
C ASP A 7 -7.00 0.86 -11.10
N ARG A 8 -6.11 1.14 -12.05
CA ARG A 8 -6.41 1.39 -13.46
C ARG A 8 -6.40 0.10 -14.26
N ARG A 9 -7.38 -0.11 -15.15
CA ARG A 9 -7.36 -1.20 -16.13
C ARG A 9 -7.73 -0.73 -17.53
N PRO A 10 -7.46 -1.54 -18.58
CA PRO A 10 -7.76 -1.18 -19.96
C PRO A 10 -9.25 -0.87 -20.23
N LYS A 11 -10.17 -1.50 -19.48
CA LYS A 11 -11.62 -1.34 -19.67
C LYS A 11 -12.30 -0.52 -18.57
N GLU A 12 -11.86 -0.63 -17.31
CA GLU A 12 -12.49 0.05 -16.17
C GLU A 12 -11.46 0.43 -15.09
N SER A 13 -11.75 1.43 -14.26
CA SER A 13 -10.90 1.83 -13.13
C SER A 13 -11.67 1.67 -11.81
N ILE A 14 -10.98 1.22 -10.75
CA ILE A 14 -11.51 1.20 -9.39
C ILE A 14 -10.97 2.42 -8.66
N GLU A 15 -11.86 3.31 -8.22
CA GLU A 15 -11.50 4.46 -7.38
C GLU A 15 -11.29 4.02 -5.93
N LEU A 16 -10.26 4.59 -5.30
CA LEU A 16 -9.88 4.36 -3.91
C LEU A 16 -9.73 5.71 -3.21
N VAL A 17 -10.58 5.95 -2.20
CA VAL A 17 -10.58 7.19 -1.43
C VAL A 17 -9.70 7.00 -0.18
N GLU A 18 -8.74 7.90 0.02
CA GLU A 18 -7.88 7.91 1.21
C GLU A 18 -8.75 7.97 2.49
N SER A 19 -8.34 7.22 3.52
CA SER A 19 -9.04 7.06 4.81
C SER A 19 -10.36 6.27 4.77
N LYS A 20 -10.90 5.96 3.59
CA LYS A 20 -12.10 5.12 3.43
C LYS A 20 -11.77 3.74 2.86
N ASP A 21 -11.07 3.72 1.72
CA ASP A 21 -10.72 2.49 1.00
C ASP A 21 -9.26 2.11 1.19
N VAL A 22 -8.41 3.07 1.58
CA VAL A 22 -6.96 2.87 1.68
C VAL A 22 -6.31 3.93 2.56
N THR A 23 -5.21 3.58 3.22
CA THR A 23 -4.32 4.56 3.87
C THR A 23 -3.10 4.80 2.99
N TYR A 24 -2.84 6.06 2.63
CA TYR A 24 -1.61 6.43 1.93
C TYR A 24 -0.58 6.95 2.93
N ILE A 25 0.65 6.46 2.82
CA ILE A 25 1.79 6.98 3.57
C ILE A 25 2.99 7.16 2.65
N GLN A 26 3.83 8.12 3.01
CA GLN A 26 5.15 8.29 2.41
C GLN A 26 6.21 7.90 3.44
N ILE A 27 7.09 6.99 3.06
CA ILE A 27 8.17 6.51 3.90
C ILE A 27 9.49 6.98 3.33
N GLU A 28 10.20 7.82 4.07
CA GLU A 28 11.58 8.17 3.76
C GLU A 28 12.52 7.12 4.36
N VAL A 29 13.27 6.40 3.52
CA VAL A 29 14.26 5.46 4.05
C VAL A 29 15.51 6.24 4.45
N THR A 30 15.77 6.29 5.76
CA THR A 30 16.82 7.12 6.36
C THR A 30 18.19 6.46 6.37
N ASN A 31 18.26 5.15 6.11
CA ASN A 31 19.52 4.43 6.09
C ASN A 31 20.41 4.91 4.93
N SER A 32 21.58 5.45 5.27
CA SER A 32 22.52 6.10 4.35
C SER A 32 23.02 5.19 3.24
N ASN A 33 23.01 3.87 3.45
CA ASN A 33 23.39 2.87 2.44
C ASN A 33 22.43 2.85 1.25
N PHE A 34 21.22 3.39 1.38
CA PHE A 34 20.24 3.48 0.29
C PHE A 34 20.51 4.60 -0.71
N LYS A 35 21.31 5.63 -0.34
CA LYS A 35 21.64 6.73 -1.26
C LYS A 35 22.56 6.29 -2.41
N ASN A 36 23.41 5.29 -2.19
CA ASN A 36 24.55 5.00 -3.08
C ASN A 36 24.65 3.54 -3.58
N SER A 37 23.74 2.63 -3.23
CA SER A 37 23.87 1.21 -3.58
C SER A 37 22.64 0.61 -4.26
N LYS A 38 22.87 -0.51 -4.97
CA LYS A 38 21.83 -1.36 -5.56
C LYS A 38 20.85 -1.75 -4.44
N VAL A 39 19.59 -1.35 -4.59
CA VAL A 39 18.54 -1.49 -3.57
C VAL A 39 18.43 -2.96 -3.06
N ASN A 40 18.76 -3.20 -1.79
CA ASN A 40 18.47 -4.46 -1.12
C ASN A 40 17.00 -4.46 -0.66
N LYS A 41 16.17 -5.27 -1.33
CA LYS A 41 14.72 -5.32 -1.11
C LYS A 41 14.35 -5.80 0.29
N ASP A 42 15.11 -6.73 0.87
CA ASP A 42 14.79 -7.33 2.17
C ASP A 42 15.01 -6.32 3.32
N ILE A 43 16.07 -5.51 3.22
CA ILE A 43 16.35 -4.44 4.18
C ILE A 43 15.26 -3.36 4.11
N ILE A 44 14.82 -2.99 2.90
CA ILE A 44 13.72 -2.04 2.72
C ILE A 44 12.43 -2.60 3.28
N GLU A 45 12.13 -3.85 2.96
CA GLU A 45 10.92 -4.49 3.44
C GLU A 45 10.89 -4.52 4.97
N LYS A 46 12.02 -4.81 5.62
CA LYS A 46 12.15 -4.76 7.08
C LYS A 46 11.91 -3.36 7.65
N GLU A 47 12.65 -2.35 7.17
CA GLU A 47 12.51 -0.96 7.61
C GLU A 47 11.07 -0.45 7.43
N ILE A 48 10.44 -0.79 6.30
CA ILE A 48 9.07 -0.38 6.02
C ILE A 48 8.08 -1.14 6.90
N LYS A 49 8.26 -2.45 7.13
CA LYS A 49 7.42 -3.21 8.07
C LYS A 49 7.52 -2.63 9.48
N GLU A 50 8.71 -2.28 9.94
CA GLU A 50 8.93 -1.66 11.25
C GLU A 50 8.14 -0.35 11.36
N ARG A 51 8.27 0.56 10.38
CA ARG A 51 7.50 1.80 10.39
C ARG A 51 6.00 1.57 10.26
N LEU A 52 5.56 0.66 9.38
CA LEU A 52 4.15 0.32 9.20
C LEU A 52 3.52 -0.32 10.44
N SER A 53 4.31 -1.03 11.24
CA SER A 53 3.85 -1.65 12.50
C SER A 53 3.40 -0.63 13.53
N GLU A 54 3.77 0.64 13.36
CA GLU A 54 3.28 1.77 14.16
C GLU A 54 1.88 2.22 13.71
N TYR A 55 1.43 1.87 12.49
CA TYR A 55 0.23 2.45 11.87
C TYR A 55 -1.02 1.56 11.90
N LYS A 56 -0.92 0.22 11.87
CA LYS A 56 -2.09 -0.69 12.01
C LYS A 56 -1.66 -2.07 12.58
N ASN A 57 -2.64 -2.77 13.17
CA ASN A 57 -2.54 -4.01 13.96
C ASN A 57 -1.44 -5.01 13.50
N LYS A 58 -0.63 -5.43 14.47
CA LYS A 58 0.81 -5.75 14.37
C LYS A 58 1.27 -7.05 13.68
N GLN A 59 0.39 -7.97 13.28
CA GLN A 59 0.86 -9.36 13.05
C GLN A 59 0.69 -9.94 11.63
N ASN A 60 -0.15 -9.36 10.77
CA ASN A 60 -0.53 -9.99 9.49
C ASN A 60 -0.41 -9.05 8.27
N LEU A 61 0.70 -8.30 8.18
CA LEU A 61 0.97 -7.39 7.07
C LEU A 61 1.82 -8.05 5.99
N THR A 62 1.27 -8.18 4.78
CA THR A 62 2.02 -8.57 3.59
C THR A 62 2.51 -7.34 2.84
N VAL A 63 3.79 -7.33 2.50
CA VAL A 63 4.40 -6.24 1.73
C VAL A 63 4.62 -6.68 0.28
N ARG A 64 4.21 -5.82 -0.66
CA ARG A 64 4.43 -6.02 -2.10
C ARG A 64 5.19 -4.85 -2.67
N TYR A 65 6.47 -5.08 -2.98
CA TYR A 65 7.34 -4.11 -3.60
C TYR A 65 7.16 -4.05 -5.12
N SER A 66 7.11 -2.85 -5.67
CA SER A 66 7.23 -2.61 -7.11
C SER A 66 8.24 -1.51 -7.42
N GLY A 67 8.85 -1.62 -8.59
CA GLY A 67 9.60 -0.51 -9.17
C GLY A 67 8.64 0.54 -9.73
N ASN A 68 9.00 1.81 -9.64
CA ASN A 68 8.18 2.87 -10.24
C ASN A 68 8.22 2.75 -11.77
N TYR A 69 7.03 2.80 -12.36
CA TYR A 69 6.84 2.70 -13.81
C TYR A 69 7.09 4.04 -14.53
N ASP A 70 6.96 5.18 -13.83
CA ASP A 70 7.03 6.51 -14.45
C ASP A 70 8.08 7.40 -13.77
N LYS A 71 9.03 7.91 -14.55
CA LYS A 71 10.05 8.88 -14.11
C LYS A 71 9.54 10.33 -14.12
N SER A 72 8.34 10.58 -14.63
CA SER A 72 7.76 11.93 -14.71
C SER A 72 7.07 12.33 -13.40
N SER A 73 7.30 13.57 -12.95
CA SER A 73 7.02 14.01 -11.57
C SER A 73 5.57 14.34 -11.24
N LYS A 74 4.62 14.16 -12.17
CA LYS A 74 3.24 14.66 -12.03
C LYS A 74 2.22 13.62 -11.57
N SER A 75 2.48 12.33 -11.78
CA SER A 75 1.59 11.24 -11.34
C SER A 75 2.40 10.08 -10.78
N TRP A 76 1.96 9.55 -9.64
CA TRP A 76 2.46 8.28 -9.13
C TRP A 76 1.81 7.13 -9.89
N ARG A 77 2.60 6.11 -10.23
CA ARG A 77 2.12 4.88 -10.85
C ARG A 77 2.89 3.68 -10.33
N SER A 78 2.19 2.60 -10.00
CA SER A 78 2.81 1.35 -9.59
C SER A 78 2.08 0.13 -10.13
N TRP A 79 2.83 -0.94 -10.40
CA TRP A 79 2.28 -2.21 -10.85
C TRP A 79 2.60 -3.31 -9.85
N HIS A 80 1.59 -4.03 -9.38
CA HIS A 80 1.76 -5.15 -8.47
C HIS A 80 0.96 -6.35 -8.94
N SER A 81 1.38 -7.54 -8.51
CA SER A 81 0.58 -8.75 -8.65
C SER A 81 0.59 -9.55 -7.36
N VAL A 82 -0.54 -10.17 -7.06
CA VAL A 82 -0.70 -11.07 -5.92
C VAL A 82 -1.41 -12.32 -6.41
N ASP A 83 -0.82 -13.47 -6.11
CA ASP A 83 -1.38 -14.78 -6.40
C ASP A 83 -1.90 -15.40 -5.10
N PHE A 84 -3.12 -15.94 -5.13
CA PHE A 84 -3.73 -16.65 -4.01
C PHE A 84 -4.06 -18.07 -4.43
N LYS A 85 -3.84 -19.02 -3.51
CA LYS A 85 -4.27 -20.40 -3.74
C LYS A 85 -5.80 -20.45 -3.68
N LEU A 86 -6.42 -21.13 -4.65
CA LEU A 86 -7.84 -21.44 -4.60
C LEU A 86 -8.11 -22.70 -3.77
N ASN A 87 -9.32 -22.81 -3.27
CA ASN A 87 -9.80 -24.04 -2.63
C ASN A 87 -9.81 -25.19 -3.64
N GLU A 88 -9.68 -26.43 -3.15
CA GLU A 88 -9.51 -27.60 -4.03
C GLU A 88 -10.75 -27.92 -4.85
N ASP A 89 -11.90 -27.37 -4.48
CA ASP A 89 -13.19 -27.54 -5.15
C ASP A 89 -13.34 -26.63 -6.40
N CYS A 90 -12.41 -25.69 -6.62
CA CYS A 90 -12.52 -24.67 -7.68
C CYS A 90 -11.99 -25.11 -9.07
N LYS A 91 -11.70 -26.41 -9.29
CA LYS A 91 -10.92 -26.90 -10.46
C LYS A 91 -11.55 -26.61 -11.83
N ASN A 92 -12.84 -26.29 -11.89
CA ASN A 92 -13.60 -26.10 -13.13
C ASN A 92 -14.44 -24.82 -13.13
N LEU A 93 -14.09 -23.83 -12.31
CA LEU A 93 -14.87 -22.60 -12.19
C LEU A 93 -14.54 -21.59 -13.30
N ASN A 94 -15.57 -21.09 -13.98
CA ASN A 94 -15.45 -19.92 -14.87
C ASN A 94 -15.45 -18.60 -14.08
N SER A 95 -15.90 -18.64 -12.82
CA SER A 95 -15.97 -17.50 -11.92
C SER A 95 -15.67 -17.92 -10.49
N ILE A 96 -15.01 -17.07 -9.71
CA ILE A 96 -14.73 -17.32 -8.29
C ILE A 96 -15.46 -16.30 -7.41
N ASP A 97 -15.66 -16.63 -6.15
CA ASP A 97 -16.00 -15.67 -5.11
C ASP A 97 -14.80 -15.39 -4.18
N LEU A 98 -14.98 -14.53 -3.17
CA LEU A 98 -13.91 -14.26 -2.21
C LEU A 98 -13.68 -15.44 -1.24
N ASN A 99 -14.67 -16.30 -1.00
CA ASN A 99 -14.59 -17.46 -0.11
C ASN A 99 -13.79 -18.62 -0.72
N ASP A 100 -13.74 -18.68 -2.05
CA ASP A 100 -12.94 -19.60 -2.86
C ASP A 100 -11.43 -19.35 -2.71
N ILE A 101 -11.06 -18.18 -2.20
CA ILE A 101 -9.68 -17.72 -2.07
C ILE A 101 -9.16 -18.05 -0.67
N LYS A 102 -8.08 -18.84 -0.60
CA LYS A 102 -7.37 -19.07 0.66
C LYS A 102 -6.54 -17.83 1.02
N LEU A 103 -7.19 -16.87 1.67
CA LEU A 103 -6.56 -15.63 2.12
C LEU A 103 -5.66 -15.90 3.33
N THR A 104 -4.35 -15.93 3.09
CA THR A 104 -3.36 -15.79 4.16
C THR A 104 -2.92 -14.33 4.19
N ASN A 105 -2.95 -13.71 5.37
CA ASN A 105 -2.55 -12.33 5.63
C ASN A 105 -3.45 -11.28 4.97
N LEU A 106 -4.45 -10.80 5.72
CA LEU A 106 -5.48 -9.94 5.14
C LEU A 106 -5.08 -8.47 4.97
N SER A 107 -4.06 -7.97 5.67
CA SER A 107 -3.54 -6.61 5.45
C SER A 107 -2.41 -6.58 4.42
N TYR A 108 -2.46 -5.60 3.51
CA TYR A 108 -1.51 -5.47 2.41
C TYR A 108 -0.92 -4.06 2.34
N ALA A 109 0.38 -3.98 2.13
CA ALA A 109 1.07 -2.74 1.79
C ALA A 109 1.71 -2.85 0.41
N PHE A 110 1.28 -1.99 -0.52
CA PHE A 110 1.84 -1.89 -1.87
C PHE A 110 2.79 -0.70 -1.93
N ILE A 111 4.07 -0.97 -2.16
CA ILE A 111 5.16 -0.02 -1.98
C ILE A 111 5.85 0.23 -3.30
N THR A 112 6.13 1.50 -3.60
CA THR A 112 6.86 1.90 -4.80
C THR A 112 7.88 2.99 -4.52
N LYS A 113 9.11 2.83 -5.01
CA LYS A 113 10.18 3.83 -4.85
C LYS A 113 9.94 5.05 -5.76
N VAL A 114 9.86 6.23 -5.19
CA VAL A 114 9.80 7.51 -5.91
C VAL A 114 10.92 8.43 -5.40
N SER A 115 11.96 8.62 -6.22
CA SER A 115 13.17 9.32 -5.81
C SER A 115 13.80 8.67 -4.56
N GLN A 116 14.01 9.42 -3.48
CA GLN A 116 14.51 8.94 -2.18
C GLN A 116 13.42 8.44 -1.23
N ASN A 117 12.14 8.52 -1.64
CA ASN A 117 11.00 8.14 -0.82
C ASN A 117 10.33 6.87 -1.36
N PHE A 118 9.51 6.25 -0.52
CA PHE A 118 8.61 5.17 -0.89
C PHE A 118 7.19 5.64 -0.69
N GLN A 119 6.38 5.48 -1.73
CA GLN A 119 4.96 5.73 -1.69
C GLN A 119 4.25 4.41 -1.45
N THR A 120 3.38 4.39 -0.45
CA THR A 120 2.79 3.16 0.06
C THR A 120 1.29 3.32 0.19
N LEU A 121 0.55 2.41 -0.42
CA LEU A 121 -0.86 2.19 -0.14
C LEU A 121 -1.01 1.01 0.82
N VAL A 122 -1.58 1.28 1.98
CA VAL A 122 -1.83 0.31 3.04
C VAL A 122 -3.32 0.04 3.10
N PHE A 123 -3.66 -1.23 2.94
CA PHE A 123 -5.01 -1.73 3.06
C PHE A 123 -5.08 -2.56 4.34
N SER A 124 -6.05 -2.24 5.19
CA SER A 124 -6.49 -3.15 6.23
C SER A 124 -7.07 -4.42 5.61
N THR A 125 -7.27 -5.42 6.45
CA THR A 125 -8.00 -6.65 6.12
C THR A 125 -9.29 -6.40 5.35
N GLU A 126 -10.15 -5.53 5.87
CA GLU A 126 -11.46 -5.25 5.30
C GLU A 126 -11.36 -4.43 4.02
N GLU A 127 -10.49 -3.41 4.01
CA GLU A 127 -10.21 -2.57 2.85
C GLU A 127 -9.72 -3.41 1.66
N PHE A 128 -8.81 -4.35 1.92
CA PHE A 128 -8.24 -5.20 0.89
C PHE A 128 -9.24 -6.24 0.38
N ALA A 129 -10.02 -6.86 1.27
CA ALA A 129 -11.10 -7.77 0.90
C ALA A 129 -12.13 -7.07 -0.02
N LYS A 130 -12.54 -5.83 0.31
CA LYS A 130 -13.42 -5.02 -0.53
C LYS A 130 -12.80 -4.73 -1.90
N LEU A 131 -11.50 -4.45 -1.97
CA LEU A 131 -10.82 -4.27 -3.25
C LEU A 131 -10.84 -5.57 -4.08
N LEU A 132 -10.52 -6.72 -3.49
CA LEU A 132 -10.58 -8.00 -4.18
C LEU A 132 -12.00 -8.32 -4.68
N GLN A 133 -13.02 -8.09 -3.86
CA GLN A 133 -14.42 -8.28 -4.22
C GLN A 133 -14.81 -7.44 -5.46
N LYS A 134 -14.48 -6.13 -5.46
CA LYS A 134 -14.68 -5.26 -6.64
C LYS A 134 -13.94 -5.77 -7.88
N LYS A 135 -12.77 -6.40 -7.70
CA LYS A 135 -12.00 -6.99 -8.80
C LYS A 135 -12.62 -8.28 -9.30
N ILE A 136 -13.23 -9.09 -8.45
CA ILE A 136 -13.96 -10.30 -8.85
C ILE A 136 -15.21 -9.93 -9.65
N GLU A 137 -16.00 -8.97 -9.15
CA GLU A 137 -17.21 -8.45 -9.83
C GLU A 137 -16.93 -7.89 -11.22
N LYS A 138 -15.72 -7.38 -11.45
CA LYS A 138 -15.24 -6.85 -12.73
C LYS A 138 -14.47 -7.87 -13.56
N GLU A 139 -14.53 -9.16 -13.21
CA GLU A 139 -13.80 -10.27 -13.85
C GLU A 139 -12.30 -9.97 -14.02
N SER A 140 -11.77 -9.29 -13.01
CA SER A 140 -10.50 -8.59 -13.06
C SER A 140 -9.40 -9.43 -12.40
N TYR A 141 -9.28 -10.68 -12.84
CA TYR A 141 -8.33 -11.66 -12.34
C TYR A 141 -7.98 -12.71 -13.40
N THR A 142 -7.05 -13.61 -13.09
CA THR A 142 -6.71 -14.74 -13.96
C THR A 142 -6.56 -15.99 -13.11
N ILE A 143 -7.34 -17.02 -13.41
CA ILE A 143 -7.19 -18.33 -12.79
C ILE A 143 -6.14 -19.11 -13.59
N TYR A 144 -5.23 -19.78 -12.90
CA TYR A 144 -4.23 -20.62 -13.53
C TYR A 144 -3.87 -21.81 -12.64
N GLN A 145 -3.35 -22.86 -13.26
CA GLN A 145 -2.78 -24.01 -12.55
C GLN A 145 -1.26 -23.88 -12.57
N ASN A 146 -0.61 -24.07 -11.42
CA ASN A 146 0.85 -24.06 -11.34
C ASN A 146 1.45 -25.43 -11.72
N SER A 147 2.78 -25.53 -11.74
CA SER A 147 3.50 -26.78 -12.06
C SER A 147 3.25 -27.94 -11.09
N GLN A 148 2.74 -27.67 -9.88
CA GLN A 148 2.35 -28.68 -8.89
C GLN A 148 0.87 -29.07 -8.99
N GLN A 149 0.21 -28.75 -10.11
CA GLN A 149 -1.21 -29.01 -10.34
C GLN A 149 -2.17 -28.35 -9.33
N LYS A 150 -1.72 -27.29 -8.64
CA LYS A 150 -2.54 -26.51 -7.71
C LYS A 150 -3.10 -25.29 -8.42
N TYR A 151 -4.36 -24.95 -8.11
CA TYR A 151 -5.07 -23.82 -8.69
C TYR A 151 -4.83 -22.53 -7.90
N PHE A 152 -4.64 -21.44 -8.64
CA PHE A 152 -4.39 -20.11 -8.12
C PHE A 152 -5.22 -19.08 -8.87
N VAL A 153 -5.51 -17.97 -8.21
CA VAL A 153 -6.00 -16.75 -8.83
C VAL A 153 -4.96 -15.65 -8.70
N LYS A 154 -4.69 -14.98 -9.82
CA LYS A 154 -3.82 -13.81 -9.90
C LYS A 154 -4.63 -12.52 -10.00
N PHE A 155 -4.33 -11.59 -9.11
CA PHE A 155 -4.81 -10.21 -9.19
C PHE A 155 -3.65 -9.28 -9.56
N ASN A 156 -3.83 -8.54 -10.66
CA ASN A 156 -2.95 -7.43 -11.02
C ASN A 156 -3.55 -6.11 -10.52
N PHE A 157 -2.69 -5.26 -9.98
CA PHE A 157 -3.03 -3.94 -9.46
C PHE A 157 -2.16 -2.90 -10.15
N TYR A 158 -2.78 -1.93 -10.80
CA TYR A 158 -2.07 -0.83 -11.43
C TYR A 158 -2.51 0.47 -10.76
N PHE A 159 -1.86 0.79 -9.64
CA PHE A 159 -2.21 1.96 -8.86
C PHE A 159 -1.69 3.22 -9.53
N SER A 160 -2.50 4.27 -9.48
CA SER A 160 -2.11 5.61 -9.88
C SER A 160 -2.69 6.64 -8.92
N GLY A 161 -1.98 7.75 -8.76
CA GLY A 161 -2.41 8.87 -7.93
C GLY A 161 -1.84 10.19 -8.42
N ILE A 162 -2.54 11.28 -8.16
CA ILE A 162 -2.02 12.62 -8.41
C ILE A 162 -1.25 13.06 -7.16
N LEU A 163 0.04 13.36 -7.33
CA LEU A 163 0.93 13.70 -6.22
C LEU A 163 0.92 15.19 -5.84
N GLN A 164 0.15 16.02 -6.55
CA GLN A 164 0.01 17.45 -6.25
C GLN A 164 -1.46 17.86 -6.18
N PRO A 165 -1.84 18.75 -5.24
CA PRO A 165 -3.07 19.50 -5.37
C PRO A 165 -3.04 20.30 -6.67
N LYS A 166 -4.19 20.50 -7.31
CA LYS A 166 -4.31 21.44 -8.44
C LYS A 166 -3.65 22.76 -8.01
N LYS A 167 -2.69 23.26 -8.78
CA LYS A 167 -2.21 24.65 -8.63
C LYS A 167 -3.40 25.56 -8.84
N ASN A 168 -3.99 26.01 -7.74
CA ASN A 168 -4.69 27.26 -7.52
C ASN A 168 -5.24 27.22 -6.09
N GLU A 169 -4.36 27.49 -5.13
CA GLU A 169 -4.67 28.22 -3.89
C GLU A 169 -3.35 28.39 -3.15
N ALA A 170 -2.91 29.63 -3.02
CA ALA A 170 -1.85 29.98 -2.12
C ALA A 170 -2.37 29.83 -0.70
N SER A 171 -1.89 28.83 0.04
CA SER A 171 -1.71 28.95 1.48
C SER A 171 -0.72 27.90 1.95
N SER A 172 0.33 28.40 2.58
CA SER A 172 1.27 27.64 3.40
C SER A 172 0.52 26.80 4.43
N ASP A 173 0.83 25.51 4.52
CA ASP A 173 0.87 24.78 5.79
C ASP A 173 1.76 23.55 5.63
N LYS A 174 3.04 23.71 5.99
CA LYS A 174 3.91 22.58 6.32
C LYS A 174 3.50 22.12 7.72
N ILE A 175 2.72 21.06 7.81
CA ILE A 175 2.59 20.34 9.09
C ILE A 175 3.85 19.47 9.25
N SER A 176 4.89 20.07 9.84
CA SER A 176 5.98 19.34 10.48
C SER A 176 5.48 18.88 11.85
N ILE A 177 5.24 17.58 12.02
CA ILE A 177 5.00 17.01 13.35
C ILE A 177 6.37 16.81 14.00
N THR A 178 6.83 17.82 14.73
CA THR A 178 7.97 17.71 15.65
C THR A 178 7.42 17.42 17.04
N SER A 179 7.55 16.19 17.50
CA SER A 179 7.23 15.81 18.88
C SER A 179 8.32 16.36 19.82
N ASN A 180 8.22 17.62 20.23
CA ASN A 180 9.01 18.14 21.34
C ASN A 180 8.26 17.92 22.65
N VAL A 181 8.46 16.75 23.27
CA VAL A 181 8.15 16.58 24.69
C VAL A 181 9.35 17.10 25.48
N THR A 182 9.29 18.37 25.89
CA THR A 182 10.18 18.90 26.92
C THR A 182 9.47 18.81 28.26
N ILE A 183 9.84 17.83 29.08
CA ILE A 183 9.47 17.81 30.50
C ILE A 183 10.36 18.85 31.19
N LYS A 184 9.78 19.99 31.57
CA LYS A 184 10.43 20.94 32.49
C LYS A 184 10.19 20.50 33.93
N PRO A 185 11.21 20.50 34.80
CA PRO A 185 11.01 20.25 36.22
C PRO A 185 10.21 21.40 36.85
N ASN A 186 9.18 21.03 37.62
CA ASN A 186 8.31 21.97 38.32
C ASN A 186 9.08 22.62 39.49
N LYS A 187 9.61 23.82 39.29
CA LYS A 187 10.04 24.71 40.38
C LYS A 187 8.88 25.65 40.70
N ASN A 188 8.07 25.25 41.67
CA ASN A 188 7.34 26.21 42.51
C ASN A 188 7.82 26.00 43.94
N ILE A 189 8.92 26.68 44.25
CA ILE A 189 9.19 27.19 45.59
C ILE A 189 8.86 28.68 45.47
N HIS A 190 7.94 29.17 46.29
CA HIS A 190 8.09 30.52 46.81
C HIS A 190 7.67 30.58 48.28
N PRO A 191 8.33 31.45 49.06
CA PRO A 191 8.30 31.44 50.51
C PRO A 191 7.16 32.28 51.08
N ALA A 192 6.70 31.90 52.27
CA ALA A 192 6.34 32.78 53.37
C ALA A 192 6.56 31.98 54.67
#